data_AF-A0A1A8EDS4-F1
#
_entry.id   AF-A0A1A8EDS4-F1
#
_cell.length_a   1.000
_cell.length_b   1.000
_cell.length_c   1.000
_cell.angle_alpha   90.00
_cell.angle_beta   90.00
_cell.angle_gamma   90.00
#
_symmetry.space_group_name_H-M   'P 1'
#
loop_
_entity.id
_entity.type
_entity.pdbx_description
1 polymer ?
#
loop_
_entity_poly.entity_id
_entity_poly.type
_entity_poly.pdbx_seq_one_letter_code
_entity_poly.pdbx_strand_id
1 'polypeptide(L)'
;TKDLLMVHTDKHNNLKDELKLALRQGNTLFTCIKDQAAKSENHVLSPDEMENQTTVERLLAQLDETENAFEQFWCKHHLKLEQCLQLRHFEQDFREVKVCLDSLLD
;
A
#
# COMPACT_ATOMS: atom_id res chain seq x y z
N THR A 1 13.50 9.02 -14.24
CA THR A 1 13.42 8.20 -13.01
C THR A 1 12.90 9.00 -11.84
N LYS A 2 13.37 10.24 -11.60
CA LYS A 2 12.86 11.11 -10.54
C LYS A 2 11.34 11.32 -10.58
N ASP A 3 10.79 11.75 -11.72
CA ASP A 3 9.33 11.97 -11.85
C ASP A 3 8.53 10.66 -11.69
N LEU A 4 9.06 9.55 -12.21
CA LEU A 4 8.45 8.24 -12.06
C LEU A 4 8.41 7.80 -10.60
N LEU A 5 9.51 8.00 -9.86
CA LEU A 5 9.60 7.73 -8.42
C LEU A 5 8.57 8.56 -7.65
N MET A 6 8.46 9.86 -7.94
CA MET A 6 7.47 10.75 -7.33
C MET A 6 6.04 10.28 -7.60
N VAL A 7 5.67 10.08 -8.87
CA VAL A 7 4.32 9.64 -9.27
C VAL A 7 3.96 8.30 -8.63
N HIS A 8 4.90 7.37 -8.55
CA HIS A 8 4.65 6.07 -7.92
C HIS A 8 4.49 6.20 -6.41
N THR A 9 5.29 7.04 -5.74
CA THR A 9 5.16 7.28 -4.30
C THR A 9 3.82 7.90 -3.97
N ASP A 10 3.36 8.88 -4.76
CA ASP A 10 2.04 9.49 -4.57
C ASP A 10 0.91 8.46 -4.74
N LYS A 11 1.01 7.60 -5.76
CA LYS A 11 0.04 6.51 -5.97
C LYS A 11 0.03 5.50 -4.82
N HIS A 12 1.20 5.13 -4.29
CA HIS A 12 1.29 4.23 -3.13
C HIS A 12 0.63 4.85 -1.89
N ASN A 13 0.94 6.11 -1.59
CA ASN A 13 0.35 6.83 -0.45
C ASN A 13 -1.17 6.90 -0.57
N ASN A 14 -1.69 7.28 -1.74
CA ASN A 14 -3.13 7.34 -1.99
C ASN A 14 -3.78 5.96 -1.79
N LEU A 15 -3.23 4.90 -2.36
CA LEU A 15 -3.78 3.55 -2.20
C LEU A 15 -3.76 3.11 -0.73
N LYS A 16 -2.69 3.43 0.00
CA LYS A 16 -2.56 3.12 1.42
C LYS A 16 -3.64 3.82 2.26
N ASP A 17 -3.96 5.07 1.93
CA ASP A 17 -5.02 5.81 2.61
C ASP A 17 -6.41 5.26 2.28
N GLU A 18 -6.66 4.87 1.03
CA GLU A 18 -7.90 4.19 0.62
C GLU A 18 -8.07 2.83 1.32
N LEU A 19 -7.01 2.03 1.42
CA LEU A 19 -7.04 0.74 2.14
C LEU A 19 -7.36 0.92 3.63
N LYS A 20 -6.74 1.91 4.29
CA LYS A 20 -7.04 2.25 5.68
C LYS A 20 -8.48 2.72 5.87
N LEU A 21 -9.00 3.51 4.92
CA LEU A 21 -10.40 3.95 4.94
C LEU A 21 -11.34 2.76 4.82
N ALA A 22 -11.10 1.87 3.85
CA ALA A 22 -11.87 0.65 3.66
C ALA A 22 -11.85 -0.24 4.91
N LEU A 23 -10.69 -0.38 5.57
CA LEU A 23 -10.56 -1.14 6.82
C LEU A 23 -11.40 -0.52 7.95
N ARG A 24 -11.38 0.81 8.11
CA ARG A 24 -12.20 1.51 9.12
C ARG A 24 -13.69 1.33 8.86
N GLN A 25 -14.11 1.48 7.61
CA GLN A 25 -15.50 1.30 7.19
C GLN A 25 -15.96 -0.15 7.39
N GLY A 26 -15.13 -1.12 7.01
CA GLY A 26 -15.41 -2.54 7.20
C GLY A 26 -15.53 -2.92 8.68
N ASN A 27 -14.64 -2.40 9.54
CA ASN A 27 -14.74 -2.60 10.99
C ASN A 27 -16.01 -1.96 11.58
N THR A 28 -16.38 -0.77 11.11
CA THR A 28 -17.64 -0.12 11.53
C THR A 28 -18.85 -0.96 11.15
N LEU A 29 -18.90 -1.44 9.91
CA LEU A 29 -19.95 -2.35 9.43
C LEU A 29 -20.02 -3.62 10.27
N PHE A 30 -18.87 -4.22 10.56
CA PHE A 30 -18.77 -5.42 11.38
C PHE A 30 -19.31 -5.21 12.80
N THR A 31 -18.97 -4.08 13.45
CA THR A 31 -19.54 -3.70 14.74
C THR A 31 -21.05 -3.50 14.65
N CYS A 32 -21.57 -2.84 13.61
CA CYS A 32 -23.01 -2.66 13.43
C CYS A 32 -23.76 -3.99 13.31
N ILE A 33 -23.20 -4.97 12.58
CA ILE A 33 -23.77 -6.32 12.44
C ILE A 33 -23.81 -7.02 13.81
N LYS A 34 -22.70 -6.97 14.56
CA LYS A 34 -22.63 -7.54 15.91
C LYS A 34 -23.59 -6.88 16.91
N ASP A 35 -23.72 -5.56 16.86
CA ASP A 35 -24.62 -4.82 17.75
C ASP A 35 -26.09 -5.11 17.45
N GLN A 36 -26.45 -5.32 16.17
CA GLN A 36 -27.79 -5.76 15.80
C GLN A 36 -28.09 -7.18 16.31
N ALA A 37 -27.13 -8.09 16.21
CA ALA A 37 -27.23 -9.44 16.76
C ALA A 37 -27.40 -9.45 18.29
N ALA A 38 -26.80 -8.49 19.00
CA ALA A 38 -26.83 -8.41 20.46
C ALA A 38 -28.09 -7.74 21.05
N LYS A 39 -28.84 -6.94 20.26
CA LYS A 39 -29.99 -6.14 20.73
C LYS A 39 -31.25 -6.94 21.01
N SER A 40 -31.29 -8.21 20.65
CA SER A 40 -32.44 -9.08 20.84
C SER A 40 -32.05 -10.20 21.79
N GLU A 41 -32.41 -10.04 23.07
CA GLU A 41 -32.07 -10.93 24.20
C GLU A 41 -32.50 -12.41 24.02
N ASN A 42 -33.20 -12.76 22.94
CA ASN A 42 -33.63 -14.11 22.58
C ASN A 42 -33.47 -14.45 21.08
N HIS A 43 -32.73 -13.67 20.29
CA HIS A 43 -32.60 -13.93 18.86
C HIS A 43 -31.40 -14.83 18.56
N VAL A 44 -31.72 -16.04 18.10
CA VAL A 44 -30.76 -16.87 17.38
C VAL A 44 -30.56 -16.22 16.02
N LEU A 45 -29.31 -15.87 15.68
CA LEU A 45 -28.95 -15.39 14.34
C LEU A 45 -29.47 -16.37 13.30
N SER A 46 -30.11 -15.85 12.26
CA SER A 46 -30.43 -16.66 11.09
C SER A 46 -29.13 -17.18 10.45
N PRO A 47 -29.19 -18.31 9.72
CA PRO A 47 -28.03 -18.82 8.98
C PRO A 47 -27.38 -17.74 8.09
N ASP A 48 -28.21 -16.94 7.42
CA ASP A 48 -27.77 -15.85 6.55
C ASP A 48 -27.01 -14.75 7.32
N GLU A 49 -27.45 -14.38 8.52
CA GLU A 49 -26.76 -13.38 9.36
C GLU A 49 -25.41 -13.87 9.85
N MET A 50 -25.33 -15.15 10.23
CA MET A 50 -24.07 -15.79 10.62
C MET A 50 -23.09 -15.88 9.46
N GLU A 51 -23.58 -16.22 8.27
CA GLU A 51 -22.80 -16.23 7.03
C GLU A 51 -22.29 -14.83 6.67
N ASN A 52 -23.16 -13.82 6.76
CA ASN A 52 -22.79 -12.42 6.50
C ASN A 52 -21.70 -11.93 7.47
N GLN A 53 -21.83 -12.25 8.76
CA GLN A 53 -20.81 -11.90 9.76
C GLN A 53 -19.46 -12.56 9.42
N THR A 54 -19.47 -13.87 9.15
CA THR A 54 -18.27 -14.64 8.78
C THR A 54 -17.64 -14.09 7.49
N THR A 55 -18.47 -13.68 6.54
CA THR A 55 -18.02 -13.09 5.28
C THR A 55 -17.32 -11.75 5.50
N VAL A 56 -17.89 -10.87 6.33
CA VAL A 56 -17.26 -9.57 6.66
C VAL A 56 -15.94 -9.77 7.40
N GLU A 57 -15.88 -10.68 8.38
CA GLU A 57 -14.62 -11.00 9.09
C GLU A 57 -13.54 -11.48 8.11
N ARG A 58 -13.89 -12.40 7.19
CA ARG A 58 -12.97 -12.91 6.17
C ARG A 58 -12.51 -11.81 5.22
N LEU A 59 -13.41 -10.94 4.76
CA LEU A 59 -13.05 -9.84 3.86
C LEU A 59 -12.12 -8.83 4.53
N LEU A 60 -12.30 -8.56 5.83
CA LEU A 60 -11.39 -7.71 6.60
C LEU A 60 -10.00 -8.32 6.73
N ALA A 61 -9.90 -9.63 7.00
CA ALA A 61 -8.62 -10.34 7.02
C ALA A 61 -7.92 -10.31 5.65
N GLN A 62 -8.68 -10.53 4.57
CA GLN A 62 -8.13 -10.46 3.21
C GLN A 62 -7.65 -9.04 2.85
N LEU A 63 -8.32 -8.00 3.33
CA LEU A 63 -7.92 -6.62 3.13
C LEU A 63 -6.58 -6.33 3.84
N ASP A 64 -6.42 -6.77 5.08
CA ASP A 64 -5.17 -6.64 5.85
C ASP A 64 -4.00 -7.41 5.18
N GLU A 65 -4.25 -8.66 4.76
CA GLU A 65 -3.26 -9.45 4.01
C GLU A 65 -2.86 -8.78 2.69
N THR A 66 -3.83 -8.18 1.99
CA THR A 66 -3.59 -7.46 0.73
C THR A 66 -2.74 -6.20 0.96
N GLU A 67 -3.04 -5.41 2.01
CA GLU A 67 -2.22 -4.24 2.38
C GLU A 67 -0.78 -4.68 2.69
N ASN A 68 -0.62 -5.72 3.51
CA ASN A 68 0.69 -6.24 3.91
C ASN A 68 1.50 -6.75 2.70
N ALA A 69 0.86 -7.48 1.79
CA ALA A 69 1.50 -7.94 0.55
C ALA A 69 1.91 -6.76 -0.35
N PHE A 70 1.05 -5.76 -0.46
CA PHE A 70 1.33 -4.56 -1.25
C PHE A 70 2.49 -3.74 -0.68
N GLU A 71 2.58 -3.58 0.64
CA GLU A 71 3.69 -2.86 1.29
C GLU A 71 5.03 -3.58 1.07
N GLN A 72 5.06 -4.92 1.16
CA GLN A 72 6.26 -5.71 0.87
C GLN A 72 6.71 -5.57 -0.59
N PHE A 73 5.76 -5.55 -1.52
CA PHE A 73 6.02 -5.26 -2.92
C PHE A 73 6.59 -3.84 -3.09
N TRP A 74 5.94 -2.85 -2.47
CA TRP A 74 6.30 -1.45 -2.56
C TRP A 74 7.73 -1.17 -2.08
N CYS A 75 8.12 -1.68 -0.92
CA CYS A 75 9.48 -1.53 -0.39
C CYS A 75 10.55 -1.94 -1.40
N LYS A 76 10.36 -3.08 -2.08
CA LYS A 76 11.28 -3.58 -3.10
C LYS A 76 11.25 -2.74 -4.38
N HIS A 77 10.07 -2.30 -4.78
CA HIS A 77 9.87 -1.50 -5.99
C HIS A 77 10.45 -0.09 -5.86
N HIS A 78 10.17 0.58 -4.74
CA HIS A 78 10.68 1.90 -4.40
C HIS A 78 12.21 1.90 -4.37
N LEU A 79 12.82 0.94 -3.64
CA LEU A 79 14.27 0.81 -3.54
C LEU A 79 14.94 0.68 -4.92
N LYS A 80 14.36 -0.12 -5.83
CA LYS A 80 14.91 -0.26 -7.19
C LYS A 80 14.87 1.03 -7.99
N LEU A 81 13.80 1.82 -7.83
CA LEU A 81 13.67 3.12 -8.51
C LEU A 81 14.68 4.14 -7.96
N GLU A 82 14.87 4.16 -6.64
CA GLU A 82 15.88 5.00 -5.99
C GLU A 82 17.30 4.63 -6.46
N GLN A 83 17.64 3.34 -6.45
CA GLN A 83 18.93 2.85 -6.93
C GLN A 83 19.16 3.20 -8.41
N CYS A 84 18.14 3.07 -9.25
CA CYS A 84 18.21 3.48 -10.66
C CYS A 84 18.46 4.99 -10.80
N LEU A 85 17.85 5.81 -9.95
CA LEU A 85 18.07 7.26 -9.95
C LEU A 85 19.49 7.60 -9.51
N GLN A 86 19.97 6.99 -8.43
CA GLN A 86 21.34 7.18 -7.92
C GLN A 86 22.39 6.79 -8.97
N LEU A 87 22.21 5.64 -9.65
CA LEU A 87 23.12 5.20 -10.70
C LEU A 87 23.19 6.21 -11.86
N ARG A 88 22.04 6.77 -12.27
CA ARG A 88 22.01 7.80 -13.33
C ARG A 88 22.71 9.08 -12.93
N HIS A 89 22.56 9.53 -11.68
CA HIS A 89 23.31 10.69 -11.18
C HIS A 89 24.81 10.39 -11.19
N PHE A 90 25.22 9.24 -10.63
CA PHE A 90 26.63 8.83 -10.65
C PHE A 90 27.22 8.81 -12.07
N GLU A 91 26.51 8.21 -13.04
CA GLU A 91 26.95 8.18 -14.44
C GLU A 91 27.07 9.58 -15.06
N GLN A 92 26.19 10.51 -14.68
CA GLN A 92 26.26 11.90 -15.13
C GLN A 92 27.47 12.60 -14.51
N ASP A 93 27.61 12.54 -13.19
CA ASP A 93 28.73 13.16 -12.46
C ASP A 93 30.07 12.63 -12.98
N PHE A 94 30.16 11.31 -13.21
CA PHE A 94 31.33 10.68 -13.80
C PHE A 94 31.66 11.22 -15.19
N ARG A 95 30.66 11.40 -16.06
CA ARG A 95 30.86 11.98 -17.40
C ARG A 95 31.35 13.42 -17.31
N GLU A 96 30.79 14.22 -16.43
CA GLU A 96 31.20 15.63 -16.23
C GLU A 96 32.65 15.73 -15.75
N VAL A 97 33.03 14.92 -14.75
CA VAL A 97 34.41 14.84 -14.24
C VAL A 97 35.36 14.38 -15.33
N LYS A 98 34.99 13.36 -16.12
CA LYS A 98 35.81 12.87 -17.22
C LYS A 98 36.08 13.95 -18.27
N VAL A 99 35.04 14.65 -18.72
CA VAL A 99 35.19 15.73 -19.72
C VAL A 99 36.10 16.84 -19.20
N CYS A 100 35.96 17.22 -17.93
CA CYS A 100 36.84 18.20 -17.28
C CYS A 100 38.30 17.73 -17.27
N LEU A 101 38.54 16.47 -16.88
CA LEU A 101 39.88 15.89 -16.86
C LEU A 101 40.50 15.81 -18.25
N ASP A 102 39.75 15.35 -19.25
CA ASP A 102 40.20 15.26 -20.65
C ASP A 102 40.60 16.66 -21.16
N SER A 103 39.83 17.71 -20.84
CA SER A 103 40.14 19.10 -21.22
C SER A 103 41.38 19.71 -20.55
N LEU A 104 41.87 19.14 -19.44
CA LEU A 104 43.10 19.56 -18.77
C LEU A 104 44.33 18.83 -19.33
N LEU A 105 44.12 17.73 -20.05
CA LEU A 105 45.17 16.90 -20.63
C LEU A 105 45.49 17.29 -22.09
N ASP A 106 44.60 18.07 -22.73
CA ASP A 106 44.79 18.72 -24.04
C ASP A 106 45.47 20.10 -23.91
#